data_AF-A0A7J9ZK30-F1
#
_entry.id   AF-A0A7J9ZK30-F1
#
_cell.length_a   1.000
_cell.length_b   1.000
_cell.length_c   1.000
_cell.angle_alpha   90.00
_cell.angle_beta   90.00
_cell.angle_gamma   90.00
#
_symmetry.space_group_name_H-M   'P 1'
#
loop_
_entity.id
_entity.type
_entity.pdbx_description
1 polymer ?
#
loop_
_entity_poly.entity_id
_entity_poly.type
_entity_poly.pdbx_seq_one_letter_code
_entity_poly.pdbx_strand_id
1 'polypeptide(L)'
;MAEAGDRFGQSLAIGDADGDGRGDLAVGVPGEDLPGGADGGATVFLYGGATELDTARAWAINQDTSNIPGGPEAGDRFGHANAVLDFNADGKAELSVGSFGE
;
A
#
# COMPACT_ATOMS: atom_id res chain seq x y z
N MET A 1 4.17 -12.47 -4.98
CA MET A 1 5.54 -12.91 -4.58
C MET A 1 6.47 -12.17 -5.51
N ALA A 2 7.52 -11.51 -5.02
CA ALA A 2 8.21 -10.51 -5.85
C ALA A 2 8.76 -11.10 -7.17
N GLU A 3 8.22 -10.63 -8.28
CA GLU A 3 8.52 -10.99 -9.66
C GLU A 3 9.23 -9.83 -10.38
N ALA A 4 9.85 -10.16 -11.52
CA ALA A 4 10.57 -9.18 -12.32
C ALA A 4 9.57 -8.32 -13.10
N GLY A 5 9.21 -7.15 -12.58
CA GLY A 5 8.22 -6.25 -13.19
C GLY A 5 7.34 -5.56 -12.16
N ASP A 6 7.31 -6.09 -10.94
CA ASP A 6 6.43 -5.65 -9.84
C ASP A 6 6.69 -4.22 -9.39
N ARG A 7 7.95 -3.78 -9.56
CA ARG A 7 8.42 -2.45 -9.18
C ARG A 7 8.18 -2.18 -7.68
N PHE A 8 8.43 -3.17 -6.82
CA PHE A 8 8.39 -2.98 -5.37
C PHE A 8 9.25 -1.78 -4.95
N GLY A 9 8.67 -0.85 -4.19
CA GLY A 9 9.34 0.38 -3.77
C GLY A 9 9.27 1.52 -4.80
N GLN A 10 8.43 1.42 -5.83
CA GLN A 10 8.24 2.49 -6.80
C GLN A 10 7.60 3.75 -6.18
N SER A 11 6.78 3.58 -5.13
CA SER A 11 6.28 4.68 -4.32
C SER A 11 6.43 4.36 -2.83
N LEU A 12 6.75 5.36 -2.01
CA LEU A 12 6.95 5.23 -0.57
C LEU A 12 6.23 6.38 0.14
N ALA A 13 5.57 6.08 1.25
CA ALA A 13 5.00 7.08 2.15
C ALA A 13 5.15 6.64 3.60
N ILE A 14 5.36 7.61 4.51
CA ILE A 14 5.54 7.37 5.94
C ILE A 14 4.58 8.26 6.73
N GLY A 15 3.93 7.70 7.75
CA GLY A 15 3.10 8.40 8.73
C GLY A 15 2.80 7.50 9.92
N ASP A 16 2.11 7.99 10.95
CA ASP A 16 1.79 7.23 12.17
C ASP A 16 0.32 6.81 12.15
N ALA A 17 0.04 5.63 11.58
CA ALA A 17 -1.32 5.19 11.30
C ALA A 17 -1.97 4.46 12.48
N ASP A 18 -1.20 3.84 13.37
CA ASP A 18 -1.77 3.27 14.60
C ASP A 18 -1.70 4.19 15.83
N GLY A 19 -1.00 5.32 15.72
CA GLY A 19 -0.95 6.40 16.72
C GLY A 19 0.03 6.13 17.85
N ASP A 20 1.08 5.36 17.58
CA ASP A 20 2.04 4.90 18.58
C ASP A 20 3.31 5.76 18.69
N GLY A 21 3.38 6.82 17.88
CA GLY A 21 4.49 7.76 17.78
C GLY A 21 5.63 7.30 16.87
N ARG A 22 5.46 6.20 16.11
CA ARG A 22 6.45 5.67 15.18
C ARG A 22 5.97 5.77 13.75
N GLY A 23 6.93 5.85 12.82
CA GLY A 23 6.62 5.90 11.39
C GLY A 23 6.27 4.52 10.86
N ASP A 24 5.05 4.37 10.37
CA ASP A 24 4.56 3.26 9.55
C ASP A 24 4.89 3.52 8.07
N LEU A 25 5.15 2.46 7.32
CA LEU A 25 5.62 2.53 5.93
C LEU A 25 4.61 1.90 4.97
N ALA A 26 4.18 2.68 3.98
CA ALA A 26 3.50 2.19 2.79
C ALA A 26 4.50 2.05 1.63
N VAL A 27 4.48 0.90 0.96
CA VAL A 27 5.35 0.57 -0.18
C VAL A 27 4.52 0.16 -1.37
N GLY A 28 4.56 0.96 -2.44
CA GLY A 28 3.88 0.66 -3.69
C GLY A 28 4.54 -0.45 -4.50
N VAL A 29 3.71 -1.30 -5.09
CA VAL A 29 4.07 -2.43 -5.95
C VAL A 29 3.14 -2.43 -7.17
N PRO A 30 3.18 -1.36 -8.00
CA PRO A 30 2.21 -1.12 -9.08
C PRO A 30 2.22 -2.18 -10.19
N GLY A 31 3.22 -3.06 -10.24
CA GLY A 31 3.30 -4.14 -11.22
C GLY A 31 2.99 -5.52 -10.63
N GLU A 32 2.53 -5.60 -9.37
CA GLU A 32 2.17 -6.92 -8.81
C GLU A 32 1.03 -7.53 -9.61
N ASP A 33 1.24 -8.76 -10.04
CA ASP A 33 0.22 -9.61 -10.65
C ASP A 33 -0.79 -10.09 -9.60
N LEU A 34 -2.08 -9.87 -9.87
CA LEU A 34 -3.17 -10.38 -9.05
C LEU A 34 -3.74 -11.68 -9.60
N PRO A 35 -4.43 -12.51 -8.79
CA PRO A 35 -5.01 -13.78 -9.25
C PRO A 35 -5.86 -13.58 -10.52
N GLY A 36 -5.39 -14.13 -11.64
CA GLY A 36 -5.97 -13.87 -12.97
C GLY A 36 -5.00 -13.26 -13.99
N GLY A 37 -3.80 -12.84 -13.56
CA GLY A 37 -2.72 -12.36 -14.44
C GLY A 37 -2.90 -10.92 -14.90
N ALA A 38 -3.54 -10.09 -14.08
CA ALA A 38 -3.65 -8.66 -14.32
C ALA A 38 -2.57 -7.93 -13.52
N ASP A 39 -1.85 -7.01 -14.19
CA ASP A 39 -1.01 -5.95 -13.58
C ASP A 39 -1.89 -4.97 -12.76
N GLY A 40 -2.60 -5.48 -11.76
CA GLY A 40 -3.53 -4.72 -10.94
C GLY A 40 -2.80 -3.91 -9.87
N GLY A 41 -1.62 -4.37 -9.45
CA GLY A 41 -0.77 -3.69 -8.47
C GLY A 41 -1.22 -3.87 -7.02
N ALA A 42 -0.35 -3.48 -6.10
CA ALA A 42 -0.58 -3.56 -4.67
C ALA A 42 0.17 -2.45 -3.89
N THR A 43 -0.19 -2.28 -2.62
CA THR A 43 0.63 -1.58 -1.62
C THR A 43 0.87 -2.50 -0.44
N VAL A 44 2.13 -2.63 -0.02
CA VAL A 44 2.49 -3.32 1.24
C VAL A 44 2.58 -2.28 2.34
N PHE A 45 1.85 -2.49 3.43
CA PHE A 45 1.87 -1.62 4.61
C PHE A 45 2.56 -2.33 5.77
N LEU A 46 3.49 -1.64 6.44
CA LEU A 46 4.25 -2.14 7.59
C LEU A 46 4.15 -1.14 8.73
N TYR A 47 3.90 -1.63 9.94
CA TYR A 47 3.93 -0.79 11.13
C TYR A 47 5.36 -0.54 11.62
N GLY A 48 5.60 0.62 12.22
CA GLY A 48 6.83 0.97 12.90
C GLY A 48 6.98 0.22 14.22
N GLY A 49 7.94 -0.68 14.32
CA GLY A 49 8.34 -1.28 15.59
C GLY A 49 9.28 -0.37 16.39
N ALA A 50 9.52 -0.73 17.66
CA ALA A 50 10.37 0.06 18.56
C ALA A 50 11.80 0.31 18.03
N THR A 51 12.32 -0.60 17.19
CA THR A 51 13.67 -0.51 16.60
C THR A 51 13.68 -0.65 15.08
N GLU A 52 12.68 -1.28 14.47
CA GLU A 52 12.67 -1.65 13.05
C GLU A 52 11.26 -1.84 12.51
N LEU A 53 11.17 -2.11 11.21
CA LEU A 53 9.99 -2.62 10.50
C LEU A 53 9.27 -3.75 11.27
N ASP A 54 8.03 -3.62 11.74
CA ASP A 54 7.26 -4.79 12.17
C ASP A 54 6.75 -5.57 10.95
N THR A 55 7.64 -6.42 10.43
CA THR A 55 7.34 -7.30 9.28
C THR A 55 6.34 -8.40 9.62
N ALA A 56 6.13 -8.72 10.89
CA ALA A 56 5.13 -9.72 11.30
C ALA A 56 3.70 -9.18 11.18
N ARG A 57 3.54 -7.85 11.23
CA ARG A 57 2.27 -7.14 10.97
C ARG A 57 2.18 -6.56 9.55
N ALA A 58 3.10 -6.92 8.65
CA ALA A 58 3.03 -6.48 7.26
C ALA A 58 1.82 -7.11 6.56
N TRP A 59 1.15 -6.32 5.73
CA TRP A 59 0.01 -6.79 4.94
C TRP A 59 -0.05 -6.07 3.59
N ALA A 60 -0.56 -6.76 2.58
CA ALA A 60 -0.71 -6.22 1.23
C ALA A 60 -2.16 -5.81 0.98
N ILE A 61 -2.34 -4.70 0.27
CA ILE A 61 -3.61 -4.09 -0.08
C ILE A 61 -3.66 -3.94 -1.60
N ASN A 62 -4.78 -4.31 -2.20
CA ASN A 62 -5.09 -4.18 -3.63
C ASN A 62 -6.62 -3.98 -3.81
N GLN A 63 -7.10 -3.83 -5.04
CA GLN A 63 -8.54 -3.67 -5.31
C GLN A 63 -9.40 -4.91 -4.95
N ASP A 64 -8.81 -6.11 -4.79
CA ASP A 64 -9.52 -7.30 -4.27
C ASP A 64 -9.67 -7.28 -2.74
N THR A 65 -9.03 -6.34 -2.05
CA THR A 65 -9.13 -6.21 -0.59
C THR A 65 -10.52 -5.69 -0.22
N SER A 66 -11.13 -6.31 0.80
CA SER A 66 -12.48 -5.95 1.25
C SER A 66 -12.61 -4.45 1.53
N ASN A 67 -13.70 -3.85 1.06
CA ASN A 67 -14.01 -2.42 1.13
C ASN A 67 -13.12 -1.50 0.28
N ILE A 68 -12.32 -2.03 -0.65
CA ILE A 68 -11.74 -1.23 -1.73
C ILE A 68 -12.73 -1.26 -2.91
N PRO A 69 -13.26 -0.10 -3.35
CA PRO A 69 -14.13 -0.05 -4.53
C PRO A 69 -13.39 -0.42 -5.81
N GLY A 70 -14.14 -0.89 -6.80
CA GLY A 70 -13.59 -1.36 -8.08
C GLY A 70 -13.27 -2.84 -8.07
N GLY A 71 -12.79 -3.35 -9.20
CA GLY A 71 -12.12 -4.64 -9.30
C GLY A 71 -10.73 -4.40 -9.88
N PRO A 72 -9.76 -5.31 -9.70
CA PRO A 72 -8.48 -5.15 -10.34
C PRO A 72 -8.59 -5.34 -11.85
N GLU A 73 -8.26 -4.30 -12.61
CA GLU A 73 -8.06 -4.40 -14.04
C GLU A 73 -6.58 -4.36 -14.44
N ALA A 74 -6.25 -5.01 -15.56
CA ALA A 74 -4.88 -5.02 -16.06
C ALA A 74 -4.45 -3.60 -16.45
N GLY A 75 -3.44 -3.07 -15.76
CA GLY A 75 -2.92 -1.73 -16.00
C GLY A 75 -3.38 -0.68 -14.99
N ASP A 76 -4.21 -1.04 -14.01
CA ASP A 76 -4.63 -0.17 -12.93
C ASP A 76 -3.44 0.35 -12.13
N ARG A 77 -2.48 -0.54 -11.86
CA ARG A 77 -1.25 -0.18 -11.15
C ARG A 77 -1.55 0.43 -9.78
N PHE A 78 -2.47 -0.16 -9.03
CA PHE A 78 -2.75 0.18 -7.64
C PHE A 78 -1.43 0.25 -6.84
N GLY A 79 -1.26 1.29 -6.03
CA GLY A 79 0.01 1.54 -5.34
C GLY A 79 1.01 2.39 -6.14
N HIS A 80 0.62 2.91 -7.31
CA HIS A 80 1.49 3.79 -8.09
C HIS A 80 1.84 5.09 -7.34
N ALA A 81 0.96 5.55 -6.46
CA ALA A 81 1.21 6.65 -5.53
C ALA A 81 0.62 6.32 -4.16
N ASN A 82 1.34 6.69 -3.10
CA ASN A 82 0.93 6.49 -1.71
C ASN A 82 1.00 7.82 -0.94
N ALA A 83 0.05 8.03 -0.03
CA ALA A 83 0.12 9.07 1.00
C ALA A 83 -0.35 8.50 2.33
N VAL A 84 0.34 8.84 3.42
CA VAL A 84 -0.03 8.44 4.78
C VAL A 84 -0.11 9.72 5.61
N LEU A 85 -1.33 10.24 5.80
CA LEU A 85 -1.58 11.55 6.41
C LEU A 85 -2.85 11.48 7.27
N ASP A 86 -2.89 12.25 8.36
CA ASP A 86 -4.09 12.44 9.18
C ASP A 86 -5.04 13.40 8.45
N PHE A 87 -5.96 12.86 7.66
CA PHE A 87 -6.91 13.64 6.86
C PHE A 87 -8.18 13.97 7.64
N ASN A 88 -8.53 13.17 8.63
CA ASN A 88 -9.74 13.34 9.44
C ASN A 88 -9.50 14.10 10.76
N ALA A 89 -8.24 14.41 11.07
CA ALA A 89 -7.78 15.09 12.28
C ALA A 89 -8.09 14.34 13.60
N ASP A 90 -8.07 13.00 13.56
CA ASP A 90 -8.28 12.16 14.75
C ASP A 90 -6.98 11.82 15.51
N GLY A 91 -5.82 12.24 14.97
CA GLY A 91 -4.50 12.01 15.54
C GLY A 91 -3.83 10.73 15.06
N LYS A 92 -4.45 10.00 14.13
CA LYS A 92 -3.86 8.87 13.39
C LYS A 92 -3.82 9.19 11.92
N ALA A 93 -2.79 8.71 11.23
CA ALA A 93 -2.69 8.89 9.79
C ALA A 93 -3.52 7.83 9.04
N GLU A 94 -4.18 8.23 7.96
CA GLU A 94 -4.80 7.32 7.00
C GLU A 94 -3.91 7.08 5.79
N LEU A 95 -3.98 5.86 5.26
CA LEU A 95 -3.41 5.51 3.96
C LEU A 95 -4.36 5.91 2.83
N SER A 96 -3.85 6.66 1.86
CA SER A 96 -4.45 6.88 0.54
C SER A 96 -3.58 6.24 -0.54
N VAL A 97 -4.20 5.48 -1.44
CA VAL A 97 -3.52 4.76 -2.53
C VAL A 97 -4.07 5.20 -3.88
N GLY A 98 -3.19 5.58 -4.80
CA GLY A 98 -3.53 5.91 -6.18
C GLY A 98 -3.40 4.72 -7.13
N SER A 99 -4.34 4.64 -8.06
CA SER A 99 -4.32 3.80 -9.26
C SER A 99 -4.06 4.70 -10.47
N PHE A 100 -3.21 4.28 -11.41
CA PHE A 100 -2.95 5.04 -12.65
C PHE A 100 -3.99 4.76 -13.73
N GLY A 101 -4.67 3.61 -13.67
CA GLY A 101 -5.65 3.18 -14.67
C GLY A 101 -7.07 3.73 -14.48
N GLU A 102 -7.36 4.41 -13.36
CA GLU A 102 -8.66 5.05 -13.07
C GLU A 102 -8.67 6.58 -13.30
#